data_AF-A0A2N5JPJ2-F1
#
_entry.id   AF-A0A2N5JPJ2-F1
#
_cell.length_a   1.000
_cell.length_b   1.000
_cell.length_c   1.000
_cell.angle_alpha   90.00
_cell.angle_beta   90.00
_cell.angle_gamma   90.00
#
_symmetry.space_group_name_H-M   'P 1'
#
loop_
_entity.id
_entity.type
_entity.pdbx_description
1 polymer ?
#
loop_
_entity_poly.entity_id
_entity_poly.type
_entity_poly.pdbx_seq_one_letter_code
_entity_poly.pdbx_strand_id
1 'polypeptide(L)'
;MTDANDIAQLTDLQTIRKGINARKLVDKIFVALALGSLFSTLGVLIVLIGKLVIEGSKRFGSGFLTFITSVPDSNPEEAGIKIAIVGSILVILVTASIAVPLGIGAGIYLEEYAGRGGIPTWVANIIEVNISNLAGIPSIIYGLLALGVFKAQLKLGETIITAGLTLALLILPIIIVTTRESIKAIPQALREGVYAIGASRWQTIWDHILPASAGGILTGIIVGLSRAIGEAAPLVTIGALTFLTFLPPVPFSPKQGGGVYGPFDWLFAPFTVMPIQVFDWVGRPDPGFNVVNAGAAAVILVFMTLSMNALAIYLRVYFRKRIKW
;
A
#
# COMPACT_ATOMS: atom_id res chain seq x y z
N MET A 1 -3.56 -62.03 -37.32
CA MET A 1 -3.50 -60.69 -37.94
C MET A 1 -3.61 -59.56 -36.91
N THR A 2 -3.36 -59.86 -35.63
CA THR A 2 -3.57 -58.95 -34.48
C THR A 2 -2.27 -58.39 -33.88
N ASP A 3 -1.09 -58.95 -34.18
CA ASP A 3 0.12 -58.63 -33.41
C ASP A 3 0.84 -57.33 -33.79
N ALA A 4 0.81 -56.91 -35.06
CA ALA A 4 1.59 -55.73 -35.49
C ALA A 4 1.01 -54.39 -35.01
N ASN A 5 -0.31 -54.30 -34.91
CA ASN A 5 -1.00 -53.08 -34.46
C ASN A 5 -0.94 -52.92 -32.94
N ASP A 6 -1.03 -54.04 -32.19
CA ASP A 6 -0.93 -54.02 -30.73
C ASP A 6 0.49 -53.67 -30.27
N ILE A 7 1.54 -54.17 -30.95
CA ILE A 7 2.93 -53.82 -30.62
C ILE A 7 3.22 -52.33 -30.88
N ALA A 8 2.70 -51.78 -31.98
CA ALA A 8 2.85 -50.35 -32.31
C ALA A 8 2.15 -49.45 -31.27
N GLN A 9 0.93 -49.82 -30.84
CA GLN A 9 0.22 -49.12 -29.77
C GLN A 9 0.94 -49.21 -28.42
N LEU A 10 1.51 -50.38 -28.07
CA LEU A 10 2.28 -50.54 -26.84
C LEU A 10 3.56 -49.68 -26.84
N THR A 11 4.25 -49.54 -27.98
CA THR A 11 5.40 -48.64 -28.11
C THR A 11 5.03 -47.16 -27.99
N ASP A 12 3.89 -46.75 -28.55
CA ASP A 12 3.39 -45.37 -28.45
C ASP A 12 2.93 -45.02 -27.03
N LEU A 13 2.28 -45.96 -26.33
CA LEU A 13 1.93 -45.79 -24.92
C LEU A 13 3.17 -45.68 -24.01
N GLN A 14 4.26 -46.38 -24.34
CA GLN A 14 5.52 -46.29 -23.58
C GLN A 14 6.26 -44.96 -23.80
N THR A 15 6.28 -44.42 -25.01
CA THR A 15 6.86 -43.09 -25.31
C THR A 15 6.05 -41.98 -24.64
N ILE A 16 4.71 -42.06 -24.69
CA ILE A 16 3.81 -41.14 -23.97
C ILE A 16 4.06 -41.22 -22.45
N ARG A 17 4.16 -42.43 -21.87
CA ARG A 17 4.41 -42.61 -20.43
C ARG A 17 5.78 -42.10 -19.97
N LYS A 18 6.84 -42.28 -20.79
CA LYS A 18 8.17 -41.68 -20.53
C LYS A 18 8.12 -40.15 -20.60
N GLY A 19 7.42 -39.57 -21.58
CA GLY A 19 7.21 -38.13 -21.70
C GLY A 19 6.45 -37.55 -20.50
N ILE A 20 5.43 -38.25 -20.01
CA ILE A 20 4.67 -37.86 -18.81
C ILE A 20 5.55 -37.93 -17.56
N ASN A 21 6.37 -38.96 -17.38
CA ASN A 21 7.26 -39.09 -16.22
C ASN A 21 8.36 -38.01 -16.20
N ALA A 22 8.93 -37.67 -17.36
CA ALA A 22 9.89 -36.58 -17.48
C ALA A 22 9.25 -35.23 -17.12
N ARG A 23 8.05 -34.94 -17.64
CA ARG A 23 7.29 -33.72 -17.30
C ARG A 23 6.93 -33.68 -15.81
N LYS A 24 6.54 -34.80 -15.20
CA LYS A 24 6.27 -34.90 -13.75
C LYS A 24 7.51 -34.69 -12.90
N LEU A 25 8.69 -35.12 -13.37
CA LEU A 25 9.94 -34.85 -12.68
C LEU A 25 10.31 -33.37 -12.75
N VAL A 26 10.20 -32.76 -13.94
CA VAL A 26 10.42 -31.32 -14.13
C VAL A 26 9.46 -30.50 -13.26
N ASP A 27 8.17 -30.87 -13.22
CA ASP A 27 7.17 -30.24 -12.36
C ASP A 27 7.53 -30.34 -10.88
N LYS A 28 7.93 -31.54 -10.41
CA LYS A 28 8.39 -31.72 -9.02
C LYS A 28 9.64 -30.91 -8.69
N ILE A 29 10.62 -30.83 -9.60
CA ILE A 29 11.82 -30.02 -9.43
C ILE A 29 11.44 -28.54 -9.37
N PHE A 30 10.56 -28.09 -10.26
CA PHE A 30 10.07 -26.71 -10.28
C PHE A 30 9.37 -26.36 -8.95
N VAL A 31 8.47 -27.21 -8.47
CA VAL A 31 7.80 -27.01 -7.18
C VAL A 31 8.81 -27.02 -6.02
N ALA A 32 9.79 -27.93 -6.03
CA ALA A 32 10.83 -27.97 -5.00
C ALA A 32 11.69 -26.69 -4.98
N LEU A 33 12.06 -26.17 -6.15
CA LEU A 33 12.79 -24.90 -6.27
C LEU A 33 11.93 -23.71 -5.84
N ALA A 34 10.66 -23.68 -6.22
CA ALA A 34 9.72 -22.62 -5.85
C ALA A 34 9.50 -22.60 -4.33
N LEU A 35 9.26 -23.76 -3.72
CA LEU A 35 9.14 -23.90 -2.26
C LEU A 35 10.45 -23.56 -1.56
N GLY A 36 11.59 -24.02 -2.07
CA GLY A 36 12.91 -23.69 -1.54
C GLY A 36 13.18 -22.18 -1.53
N SER A 37 12.86 -21.48 -2.63
CA SER A 37 12.95 -20.03 -2.73
C SER A 37 12.02 -19.33 -1.72
N LEU A 38 10.76 -19.75 -1.63
CA LEU A 38 9.78 -19.22 -0.68
C LEU A 38 10.25 -19.35 0.77
N PHE A 39 10.69 -20.55 1.18
CA PHE A 39 11.18 -20.79 2.55
C PHE A 39 12.47 -20.03 2.83
N SER A 40 13.35 -19.88 1.85
CA SER A 40 14.56 -19.06 1.97
C SER A 40 14.21 -17.59 2.22
N THR A 41 13.32 -17.00 1.41
CA THR A 41 12.88 -15.60 1.60
C THR A 41 12.18 -15.39 2.94
N LEU A 42 11.29 -16.31 3.34
CA LEU A 42 10.63 -16.26 4.64
C LEU A 42 11.64 -16.41 5.79
N GLY A 43 12.62 -17.30 5.67
CA GLY A 43 13.68 -17.49 6.65
C GLY A 43 14.53 -16.22 6.84
N VAL A 44 14.96 -15.60 5.74
CA VAL A 44 15.68 -14.31 5.77
C VAL A 44 14.82 -13.23 6.44
N LEU A 45 13.54 -13.13 6.10
CA LEU A 45 12.63 -12.17 6.71
C LEU A 45 12.50 -12.39 8.23
N ILE A 46 12.33 -13.63 8.68
CA ILE A 46 12.23 -13.97 10.11
C ILE A 46 13.53 -13.60 10.84
N VAL A 47 14.69 -13.90 10.25
CA VAL A 47 15.99 -13.53 10.82
C VAL A 47 16.15 -12.01 10.91
N LEU A 48 15.75 -11.27 9.87
CA LEU A 48 15.82 -9.81 9.87
C LEU A 48 14.91 -9.20 10.94
N ILE A 49 13.65 -9.62 11.02
CA ILE A 49 12.72 -9.16 12.06
C ILE A 49 13.25 -9.52 13.45
N GLY A 50 13.73 -10.76 13.64
CA GLY A 50 14.32 -11.21 14.88
C GLY A 50 15.51 -10.36 15.31
N LYS A 51 16.42 -10.03 14.38
CA LYS A 51 17.53 -9.12 14.64
C LYS A 51 17.07 -7.74 15.07
N LEU A 52 16.13 -7.12 14.33
CA LEU A 52 15.61 -5.79 14.67
C LEU A 52 14.97 -5.75 16.06
N VAL A 53 14.24 -6.81 16.44
CA VAL A 53 13.63 -6.94 17.77
C VAL A 53 14.69 -7.08 18.86
N ILE A 54 15.71 -7.92 18.65
CA ILE A 54 16.79 -8.12 19.63
C ILE A 54 17.60 -6.84 19.82
N GLU A 55 17.97 -6.18 18.71
CA GLU A 55 18.76 -4.95 18.70
C GLU A 55 17.97 -3.76 19.30
N GLY A 56 16.69 -3.65 18.96
CA GLY A 56 15.79 -2.63 19.50
C GLY A 56 15.35 -2.86 20.95
N SER A 57 15.52 -4.06 21.50
CA SER A 57 15.04 -4.42 22.84
C SER A 57 15.59 -3.54 23.96
N LYS A 58 16.81 -3.00 23.79
CA LYS A 58 17.43 -2.05 24.72
C LYS A 58 16.61 -0.77 24.90
N ARG A 59 15.81 -0.38 23.91
CA ARG A 59 14.89 0.78 23.97
C ARG A 59 13.52 0.46 24.51
N PHE A 60 13.09 -0.80 24.49
CA PHE A 60 11.75 -1.21 24.95
C PHE A 60 11.62 -1.35 26.47
N GLY A 61 12.70 -1.15 27.22
CA GLY A 61 12.68 -1.07 28.69
C GLY A 61 12.12 0.26 29.22
N SER A 62 12.72 0.78 30.28
CA SER A 62 12.28 2.02 30.95
C SER A 62 12.31 3.27 30.06
N GLY A 63 13.15 3.29 29.03
CA GLY A 63 13.29 4.40 28.09
C GLY A 63 12.28 4.42 26.93
N PHE A 64 11.38 3.44 26.83
CA PHE A 64 10.48 3.31 25.67
C PHE A 64 9.53 4.49 25.53
N LEU A 65 8.91 4.90 26.64
CA LEU A 65 7.95 6.00 26.62
C LEU A 65 8.66 7.30 26.24
N THR A 66 9.86 7.53 26.76
CA THR A 66 10.71 8.67 26.41
C THR A 66 11.05 8.63 24.92
N PHE A 67 11.47 7.49 24.39
CA PHE A 67 11.82 7.33 22.96
C PHE A 67 10.64 7.62 22.00
N ILE A 68 9.41 7.24 22.37
CA ILE A 68 8.22 7.54 21.56
C ILE A 68 7.79 9.01 21.70
N THR A 69 8.05 9.64 22.84
CA THR A 69 7.54 10.98 23.15
C THR A 69 8.56 12.10 22.96
N SER A 70 9.85 11.79 22.88
CA SER A 70 10.91 12.75 22.61
C SER A 70 11.04 13.05 21.12
N VAL A 71 11.62 14.21 20.83
CA VAL A 71 11.97 14.65 19.49
C VAL A 71 13.32 14.03 19.08
N PRO A 72 13.66 13.98 17.78
CA PRO A 72 14.98 13.59 17.33
C PRO A 72 16.07 14.46 17.98
N ASP A 73 17.14 13.82 18.43
CA ASP A 73 18.30 14.46 19.05
C ASP A 73 19.59 13.96 18.39
N SER A 74 20.67 14.69 18.56
CA SER A 74 22.01 14.29 18.14
C SER A 74 22.61 13.25 19.10
N ASN A 75 22.17 13.23 20.36
CA ASN A 75 22.56 12.22 21.33
C ASN A 75 21.73 10.95 21.13
N PRO A 76 22.36 9.76 20.96
CA PRO A 76 21.62 8.53 20.76
C PRO A 76 20.62 8.29 21.87
N GLU A 77 21.02 8.46 23.14
CA GLU A 77 20.23 8.17 24.35
C GLU A 77 18.95 9.00 24.48
N GLU A 78 18.94 10.23 23.98
CA GLU A 78 17.82 11.17 24.11
C GLU A 78 16.93 11.22 22.85
N ALA A 79 17.46 10.77 21.72
CA ALA A 79 16.78 10.80 20.44
C ALA A 79 15.47 10.00 20.44
N GLY A 80 14.38 10.65 20.04
CA GLY A 80 13.06 10.03 19.89
C GLY A 80 12.51 10.06 18.47
N ILE A 81 11.39 9.37 18.29
CA ILE A 81 10.71 9.16 17.00
C ILE A 81 9.33 9.82 16.90
N LYS A 82 8.93 10.63 17.89
CA LYS A 82 7.58 11.22 17.95
C LYS A 82 7.17 11.87 16.64
N ILE A 83 8.10 12.63 16.05
CA ILE A 83 7.85 13.42 14.84
C ILE A 83 7.64 12.51 13.63
N ALA A 84 8.42 11.44 13.50
CA ALA A 84 8.28 10.46 12.43
C ALA A 84 6.97 9.66 12.53
N ILE A 85 6.52 9.33 13.75
CA ILE A 85 5.21 8.69 13.97
C ILE A 85 4.08 9.62 13.52
N VAL A 86 4.07 10.85 14.03
CA VAL A 86 3.03 11.84 13.71
C VAL A 86 3.02 12.15 12.21
N GLY A 87 4.18 12.38 11.61
CA GLY A 87 4.30 12.63 10.18
C GLY A 87 3.80 11.46 9.33
N SER A 88 4.12 10.22 9.71
CA SER A 88 3.62 9.02 9.00
C SER A 88 2.09 8.93 9.03
N ILE A 89 1.47 9.20 10.20
CA ILE A 89 0.01 9.18 10.36
C ILE A 89 -0.64 10.27 9.49
N LEU A 90 -0.10 11.50 9.54
CA LEU A 90 -0.66 12.62 8.79
C LEU A 90 -0.50 12.43 7.27
N VAL A 91 0.65 11.94 6.82
CA VAL A 91 0.87 11.61 5.40
C VAL A 91 -0.10 10.54 4.94
N ILE A 92 -0.26 9.45 5.70
CA ILE A 92 -1.22 8.37 5.37
C ILE A 92 -2.66 8.86 5.38
N LEU A 93 -3.01 9.78 6.28
CA LEU A 93 -4.34 10.39 6.32
C LEU A 93 -4.61 11.18 5.03
N VAL A 94 -3.66 11.98 4.55
CA VAL A 94 -3.80 12.70 3.28
C VAL A 94 -3.86 11.71 2.11
N THR A 95 -2.98 10.71 2.09
CA THR A 95 -2.96 9.67 1.07
C THR A 95 -4.30 8.95 0.97
N ALA A 96 -4.87 8.51 2.09
CA ALA A 96 -6.17 7.84 2.12
C ALA A 96 -7.29 8.77 1.66
N SER A 97 -7.30 10.02 2.14
CA SER A 97 -8.33 11.01 1.80
C SER A 97 -8.41 11.32 0.31
N ILE A 98 -7.32 11.13 -0.43
CA ILE A 98 -7.23 11.41 -1.86
C ILE A 98 -7.36 10.12 -2.68
N ALA A 99 -6.55 9.11 -2.37
CA ALA A 99 -6.47 7.89 -3.18
C ALA A 99 -7.73 7.03 -3.09
N VAL A 100 -8.38 6.98 -1.92
CA VAL A 100 -9.59 6.16 -1.73
C VAL A 100 -10.76 6.67 -2.57
N PRO A 101 -11.23 7.93 -2.43
CA PRO A 101 -12.36 8.40 -3.23
C PRO A 101 -12.05 8.42 -4.72
N LEU A 102 -10.85 8.86 -5.13
CA LEU A 102 -10.46 8.87 -6.55
C LEU A 102 -10.36 7.46 -7.13
N GLY A 103 -9.75 6.52 -6.39
CA GLY A 103 -9.57 5.14 -6.84
C GLY A 103 -10.89 4.39 -6.96
N ILE A 104 -11.77 4.53 -5.96
CA ILE A 104 -13.12 3.94 -6.00
C ILE A 104 -13.92 4.56 -7.14
N GLY A 105 -13.95 5.90 -7.23
CA GLY A 105 -14.70 6.62 -8.25
C GLY A 105 -14.26 6.25 -9.67
N ALA A 106 -12.95 6.22 -9.92
CA ALA A 106 -12.41 5.79 -11.21
C ALA A 106 -12.72 4.32 -11.50
N GLY A 107 -12.65 3.43 -10.50
CA GLY A 107 -13.01 2.03 -10.66
C GLY A 107 -14.48 1.81 -11.02
N ILE A 108 -15.40 2.48 -10.30
CA ILE A 108 -16.84 2.45 -10.60
C ILE A 108 -17.10 3.00 -12.01
N TYR A 109 -16.48 4.12 -12.37
CA TYR A 109 -16.68 4.75 -13.66
C TYR A 109 -16.21 3.86 -14.82
N LEU A 110 -15.02 3.29 -14.71
CA LEU A 110 -14.46 2.41 -15.73
C LEU A 110 -15.25 1.11 -15.88
N GLU A 111 -15.85 0.59 -14.82
CA GLU A 111 -16.58 -0.69 -14.88
C GLU A 111 -18.05 -0.52 -15.29
N GLU A 112 -18.77 0.46 -14.73
CA GLU A 112 -20.22 0.59 -14.93
C GLU A 112 -20.62 1.64 -15.97
N TYR A 113 -19.74 2.59 -16.32
CA TYR A 113 -20.04 3.66 -17.27
C TYR A 113 -19.29 3.55 -18.60
N ALA A 114 -18.20 2.80 -18.69
CA ALA A 114 -17.49 2.60 -19.95
C ALA A 114 -18.35 1.86 -21.00
N GLY A 115 -18.32 2.32 -22.24
CA GLY A 115 -18.90 1.64 -23.40
C GLY A 115 -20.43 1.71 -23.56
N ARG A 116 -21.21 1.97 -22.50
CA ARG A 116 -22.68 2.08 -22.55
C ARG A 116 -23.16 3.49 -22.19
N GLY A 117 -22.86 4.47 -23.05
CA GLY A 117 -23.33 5.87 -22.95
C GLY A 117 -22.40 6.86 -22.22
N GLY A 118 -21.20 6.41 -21.79
CA GLY A 118 -20.15 7.24 -21.19
C GLY A 118 -18.96 7.41 -22.13
N ILE A 119 -17.73 7.23 -21.62
CA ILE A 119 -16.54 7.20 -22.47
C ILE A 119 -16.56 5.98 -23.42
N PRO A 120 -16.02 6.09 -24.64
CA PRO A 120 -15.87 4.97 -25.55
C PRO A 120 -15.04 3.84 -24.93
N THR A 121 -15.38 2.58 -25.22
CA THR A 121 -14.67 1.39 -24.70
C THR A 121 -13.18 1.41 -25.00
N TRP A 122 -12.78 1.92 -26.18
CA TRP A 122 -11.38 2.03 -26.54
C TRP A 122 -10.61 3.00 -25.64
N VAL A 123 -11.24 4.11 -25.19
CA VAL A 123 -10.64 5.05 -24.23
C VAL A 123 -10.49 4.40 -22.86
N ALA A 124 -11.51 3.67 -22.41
CA ALA A 124 -11.45 2.93 -21.15
C ALA A 124 -10.31 1.90 -21.15
N ASN A 125 -10.14 1.17 -22.26
CA ASN A 125 -9.04 0.21 -22.44
C ASN A 125 -7.67 0.90 -22.42
N ILE A 126 -7.53 2.08 -23.04
CA ILE A 126 -6.27 2.85 -22.96
C ILE A 126 -5.98 3.27 -21.52
N ILE A 127 -6.98 3.79 -20.81
CA ILE A 127 -6.83 4.17 -19.39
C ILE A 127 -6.40 2.94 -18.57
N GLU A 128 -7.00 1.77 -18.83
CA GLU A 128 -6.68 0.52 -18.14
C GLU A 128 -5.24 0.06 -18.38
N VAL A 129 -4.76 0.13 -19.63
CA VAL A 129 -3.36 -0.18 -19.95
C VAL A 129 -2.43 0.79 -19.22
N ASN A 130 -2.76 2.08 -19.18
CA ASN A 130 -1.95 3.06 -18.46
C ASN A 130 -1.95 2.82 -16.94
N ILE A 131 -3.09 2.50 -16.34
CA ILE A 131 -3.17 2.15 -14.91
C ILE A 131 -2.31 0.91 -14.61
N SER A 132 -2.36 -0.10 -15.47
CA SER A 132 -1.54 -1.32 -15.33
C SER A 132 -0.05 -1.00 -15.47
N ASN A 133 0.31 -0.13 -16.42
CA ASN A 133 1.69 0.33 -16.58
C ASN A 133 2.16 1.13 -15.35
N LEU A 134 1.31 2.03 -14.81
CA LEU A 134 1.59 2.79 -13.58
C LEU A 134 1.90 1.85 -12.40
N ALA A 135 1.15 0.76 -12.25
CA ALA A 135 1.41 -0.21 -11.18
C ALA A 135 2.80 -0.89 -11.29
N GLY A 136 3.38 -0.96 -12.49
CA GLY A 136 4.71 -1.51 -12.75
C GLY A 136 5.86 -0.51 -12.63
N ILE A 137 5.58 0.78 -12.46
CA ILE A 137 6.61 1.82 -12.34
C ILE A 137 7.34 1.72 -10.98
N PRO A 138 8.69 1.78 -10.95
CA PRO A 138 9.46 1.85 -9.70
C PRO A 138 9.04 3.04 -8.82
N SER A 139 8.93 2.84 -7.50
CA SER A 139 8.38 3.86 -6.60
C SER A 139 9.19 5.16 -6.56
N ILE A 140 10.51 5.12 -6.84
CA ILE A 140 11.38 6.30 -6.95
C ILE A 140 10.92 7.28 -8.03
N ILE A 141 10.33 6.79 -9.13
CA ILE A 141 9.91 7.63 -10.26
C ILE A 141 8.71 8.51 -9.85
N TYR A 142 7.82 8.00 -9.00
CA TYR A 142 6.74 8.80 -8.43
C TYR A 142 7.25 9.97 -7.61
N GLY A 143 8.34 9.78 -6.88
CA GLY A 143 8.97 10.84 -6.12
C GLY A 143 9.66 11.90 -6.98
N LEU A 144 10.30 11.50 -8.09
CA LEU A 144 10.81 12.44 -9.10
C LEU A 144 9.69 13.22 -9.79
N LEU A 145 8.56 12.57 -10.08
CA LEU A 145 7.36 13.24 -10.60
C LEU A 145 6.84 14.28 -9.59
N ALA A 146 6.75 13.92 -8.32
CA ALA A 146 6.32 14.84 -7.28
C ALA A 146 7.27 16.03 -7.09
N LEU A 147 8.58 15.80 -7.21
CA LEU A 147 9.57 16.87 -7.22
C LEU A 147 9.32 17.86 -8.38
N GLY A 148 9.07 17.37 -9.58
CA GLY A 148 8.81 18.21 -10.75
C GLY A 148 7.44 18.89 -10.74
N VAL A 149 6.39 18.18 -10.36
CA VAL A 149 5.00 18.66 -10.46
C VAL A 149 4.56 19.35 -9.17
N PHE A 150 4.58 18.64 -8.05
CA PHE A 150 4.02 19.14 -6.80
C PHE A 150 4.94 20.18 -6.14
N LYS A 151 6.24 19.89 -6.05
CA LYS A 151 7.20 20.82 -5.45
C LYS A 151 7.52 22.00 -6.38
N ALA A 152 7.92 21.75 -7.63
CA ALA A 152 8.39 22.82 -8.52
C ALA A 152 7.24 23.58 -9.21
N GLN A 153 6.31 22.90 -9.90
CA GLN A 153 5.24 23.60 -10.65
C GLN A 153 4.15 24.15 -9.73
N LEU A 154 3.62 23.33 -8.81
CA LEU A 154 2.56 23.74 -7.89
C LEU A 154 3.07 24.47 -6.64
N LYS A 155 4.39 24.58 -6.46
CA LYS A 155 5.04 25.30 -5.34
C LYS A 155 4.56 24.82 -3.96
N LEU A 156 4.21 23.53 -3.82
CA LEU A 156 3.75 22.97 -2.55
C LEU A 156 4.88 22.72 -1.55
N GLY A 157 6.14 22.73 -2.01
CA GLY A 157 7.31 22.52 -1.15
C GLY A 157 7.46 21.08 -0.62
N GLU A 158 8.35 20.91 0.36
CA GLU A 158 8.63 19.64 1.06
C GLU A 158 7.61 19.41 2.19
N THR A 159 6.34 19.31 1.84
CA THR A 159 5.23 19.36 2.81
C THR A 159 4.43 18.06 2.89
N ILE A 160 3.65 17.92 3.96
CA ILE A 160 2.79 16.74 4.19
C ILE A 160 1.84 16.51 3.00
N ILE A 161 1.29 17.57 2.40
CA ILE A 161 0.43 17.44 1.22
C ILE A 161 1.18 16.90 0.00
N THR A 162 2.40 17.38 -0.26
CA THR A 162 3.25 16.87 -1.35
C THR A 162 3.53 15.38 -1.17
N ALA A 163 3.91 14.98 0.04
CA ALA A 163 4.14 13.58 0.39
C ALA A 163 2.87 12.72 0.22
N GLY A 164 1.76 13.19 0.76
CA GLY A 164 0.47 12.50 0.73
C GLY A 164 -0.06 12.29 -0.69
N LEU A 165 0.04 13.31 -1.54
CA LEU A 165 -0.30 13.25 -2.97
C LEU A 165 0.60 12.27 -3.74
N THR A 166 1.90 12.24 -3.43
CA THR A 166 2.85 11.33 -4.07
C THR A 166 2.50 9.88 -3.78
N LEU A 167 2.30 9.55 -2.50
CA LEU A 167 1.89 8.21 -2.11
C LEU A 167 0.48 7.88 -2.61
N ALA A 168 -0.41 8.87 -2.71
CA ALA A 168 -1.73 8.66 -3.31
C ALA A 168 -1.62 8.20 -4.76
N LEU A 169 -0.79 8.86 -5.57
CA LEU A 169 -0.53 8.43 -6.96
C LEU A 169 0.06 7.02 -7.04
N LEU A 170 0.97 6.68 -6.13
CA LEU A 170 1.62 5.37 -6.08
C LEU A 170 0.61 4.24 -5.81
N ILE A 171 -0.34 4.44 -4.90
CA ILE A 171 -1.31 3.40 -4.52
C ILE A 171 -2.62 3.45 -5.32
N LEU A 172 -2.86 4.52 -6.07
CA LEU A 172 -4.08 4.72 -6.85
C LEU A 172 -4.37 3.55 -7.81
N PRO A 173 -3.39 3.01 -8.58
CA PRO A 173 -3.64 1.87 -9.46
C PRO A 173 -4.15 0.63 -8.73
N ILE A 174 -3.65 0.38 -7.52
CA ILE A 174 -4.05 -0.76 -6.69
C ILE A 174 -5.54 -0.63 -6.34
N ILE A 175 -5.97 0.55 -5.91
CA ILE A 175 -7.38 0.79 -5.52
C ILE A 175 -8.30 0.72 -6.73
N ILE A 176 -7.90 1.26 -7.89
CA ILE A 176 -8.72 1.22 -9.11
C ILE A 176 -8.93 -0.23 -9.58
N VAL A 177 -7.85 -0.99 -9.74
CA VAL A 177 -7.91 -2.37 -10.24
C VAL A 177 -8.74 -3.25 -9.32
N THR A 178 -8.48 -3.19 -8.01
CA THR A 178 -9.23 -3.97 -7.03
C THR A 178 -10.70 -3.58 -6.96
N THR A 179 -11.03 -2.29 -7.12
CA THR A 179 -12.43 -1.83 -7.19
C THR A 179 -13.13 -2.42 -8.40
N ARG A 180 -12.51 -2.36 -9.59
CA ARG A 180 -13.08 -2.89 -10.82
C ARG A 180 -13.31 -4.39 -10.73
N GLU A 181 -12.30 -5.15 -10.33
CA GLU A 181 -12.43 -6.61 -10.19
C GLU A 181 -13.52 -7.00 -9.18
N SER A 182 -13.68 -6.20 -8.11
CA SER A 182 -14.75 -6.42 -7.13
C SER A 182 -16.15 -6.18 -7.70
N ILE A 183 -16.31 -5.16 -8.55
CA ILE A 183 -17.59 -4.84 -9.21
C ILE A 183 -17.89 -5.86 -10.32
N LYS A 184 -16.87 -6.21 -11.11
CA LYS A 184 -16.96 -7.17 -12.21
C LYS A 184 -17.35 -8.57 -11.74
N ALA A 185 -16.97 -8.96 -10.52
CA ALA A 185 -17.35 -10.22 -9.91
C ALA A 185 -18.86 -10.36 -9.64
N ILE A 186 -19.62 -9.25 -9.66
CA ILE A 186 -21.07 -9.27 -9.43
C ILE A 186 -21.78 -9.83 -10.67
N PRO A 187 -22.71 -10.79 -10.54
CA PRO A 187 -23.43 -11.36 -11.68
C PRO A 187 -24.23 -10.32 -12.48
N GLN A 188 -24.26 -10.46 -13.81
CA GLN A 188 -25.04 -9.57 -14.68
C GLN A 188 -26.56 -9.67 -14.42
N ALA A 189 -27.05 -10.86 -14.06
CA ALA A 189 -28.47 -11.09 -13.75
C ALA A 189 -29.00 -10.18 -12.62
N LEU A 190 -28.16 -9.85 -11.63
CA LEU A 190 -28.55 -8.91 -10.57
C LEU A 190 -28.83 -7.51 -11.15
N ARG A 191 -27.96 -7.04 -12.05
CA ARG A 191 -28.11 -5.73 -12.71
C ARG A 191 -29.39 -5.71 -13.55
N GLU A 192 -29.63 -6.76 -14.33
CA GLU A 192 -30.82 -6.89 -15.18
C GLU A 192 -32.11 -6.93 -14.36
N GLY A 193 -32.13 -7.65 -13.24
CA GLY A 193 -33.29 -7.67 -12.33
C GLY A 193 -33.60 -6.29 -11.73
N VAL A 194 -32.57 -5.54 -11.31
CA VAL A 194 -32.73 -4.18 -10.78
C VAL A 194 -33.16 -3.20 -11.89
N TYR A 195 -32.67 -3.36 -13.12
CA TYR A 195 -33.14 -2.55 -14.25
C TYR A 195 -34.58 -2.88 -14.64
N ALA A 196 -35.02 -4.13 -14.52
CA ALA A 196 -36.39 -4.55 -14.86
C ALA A 196 -37.47 -3.91 -13.97
N ILE A 197 -37.13 -3.53 -12.74
CA ILE A 197 -38.01 -2.78 -11.83
C ILE A 197 -37.95 -1.25 -12.04
N GLY A 198 -37.27 -0.79 -13.09
CA GLY A 198 -37.18 0.63 -13.47
C GLY A 198 -36.13 1.44 -12.71
N ALA A 199 -35.22 0.80 -11.96
CA ALA A 199 -34.15 1.52 -11.26
C ALA A 199 -33.11 2.08 -12.25
N SER A 200 -32.66 3.31 -11.97
CA SER A 200 -31.58 3.95 -12.72
C SER A 200 -30.22 3.31 -12.40
N ARG A 201 -29.25 3.43 -13.32
CA ARG A 201 -27.87 2.94 -13.10
C ARG A 201 -27.24 3.46 -11.81
N TRP A 202 -27.47 4.73 -11.47
CA TRP A 202 -26.96 5.30 -10.21
C TRP A 202 -27.57 4.62 -8.99
N GLN A 203 -28.87 4.35 -9.00
CA GLN A 203 -29.54 3.60 -7.93
C GLN A 203 -29.02 2.17 -7.84
N THR A 204 -28.86 1.47 -8.97
CA THR A 204 -28.26 0.12 -9.01
C THR A 204 -26.86 0.12 -8.41
N ILE A 205 -26.05 1.13 -8.72
CA ILE A 205 -24.67 1.25 -8.21
C ILE A 205 -24.68 1.45 -6.70
N TRP A 206 -25.41 2.44 -6.20
CA TRP A 206 -25.40 2.79 -4.77
C TRP A 206 -26.02 1.75 -3.87
N ASP A 207 -27.14 1.16 -4.30
CA ASP A 207 -27.96 0.32 -3.45
C ASP A 207 -27.52 -1.15 -3.51
N HIS A 208 -27.07 -1.64 -4.67
CA HIS A 208 -26.76 -3.05 -4.87
C HIS A 208 -25.27 -3.31 -5.12
N ILE A 209 -24.68 -2.63 -6.11
CA ILE A 209 -23.33 -2.97 -6.60
C ILE A 209 -22.25 -2.56 -5.59
N LEU A 210 -22.30 -1.33 -5.08
CA LEU A 210 -21.29 -0.82 -4.16
C LEU A 210 -21.30 -1.57 -2.82
N PRO A 211 -22.45 -1.86 -2.19
CA PRO A 211 -22.50 -2.69 -0.99
C PRO A 211 -22.03 -4.12 -1.23
N ALA A 212 -22.41 -4.74 -2.37
CA ALA A 212 -22.00 -6.10 -2.70
C ALA A 212 -20.49 -6.23 -2.98
N SER A 213 -19.88 -5.20 -3.60
CA SER A 213 -18.44 -5.17 -3.92
C SER A 213 -17.56 -4.61 -2.79
N ALA A 214 -18.15 -4.00 -1.75
CA ALA A 214 -17.43 -3.32 -0.66
C ALA A 214 -16.34 -4.18 -0.01
N GLY A 215 -16.59 -5.49 0.13
CA GLY A 215 -15.61 -6.41 0.72
C GLY A 215 -14.30 -6.50 -0.07
N GLY A 216 -14.37 -6.48 -1.40
CA GLY A 216 -13.20 -6.51 -2.27
C GLY A 216 -12.53 -5.14 -2.37
N ILE A 217 -13.33 -4.06 -2.49
CA ILE A 217 -12.84 -2.66 -2.49
C ILE A 217 -12.03 -2.37 -1.21
N LEU A 218 -12.56 -2.73 -0.04
CA LEU A 218 -11.89 -2.54 1.24
C LEU A 218 -10.57 -3.31 1.32
N THR A 219 -10.48 -4.49 0.71
CA THR A 219 -9.22 -5.26 0.65
C THR A 219 -8.18 -4.49 -0.17
N GLY A 220 -8.58 -3.93 -1.30
CA GLY A 220 -7.72 -3.09 -2.13
C GLY A 220 -7.21 -1.85 -1.40
N ILE A 221 -8.08 -1.17 -0.66
CA ILE A 221 -7.71 -0.01 0.18
C ILE A 221 -6.70 -0.41 1.25
N ILE A 222 -6.95 -1.52 1.96
CA ILE A 222 -6.04 -2.03 3.01
C ILE A 222 -4.66 -2.31 2.42
N VAL A 223 -4.59 -3.04 1.30
CA VAL A 223 -3.33 -3.39 0.63
C VAL A 223 -2.61 -2.13 0.12
N GLY A 224 -3.35 -1.18 -0.48
CA GLY A 224 -2.80 0.09 -0.92
C GLY A 224 -2.19 0.89 0.23
N LEU A 225 -2.93 1.11 1.31
CA LEU A 225 -2.41 1.85 2.47
C LEU A 225 -1.25 1.13 3.16
N SER A 226 -1.30 -0.21 3.25
CA SER A 226 -0.19 -1.04 3.75
C SER A 226 1.09 -0.81 2.96
N ARG A 227 0.97 -0.61 1.65
CA ARG A 227 2.11 -0.27 0.81
C ARG A 227 2.58 1.15 1.11
N ALA A 228 1.69 2.13 1.08
CA ALA A 228 2.04 3.54 1.32
C ALA A 228 2.79 3.78 2.63
N ILE A 229 2.39 3.14 3.74
CA ILE A 229 3.03 3.38 5.06
C ILE A 229 4.49 2.92 5.10
N GLY A 230 4.85 1.94 4.26
CA GLY A 230 6.20 1.40 4.16
C GLY A 230 7.07 2.02 3.07
N GLU A 231 6.54 2.93 2.24
CA GLU A 231 7.29 3.51 1.12
C GLU A 231 8.19 4.67 1.59
N ALA A 232 9.51 4.50 1.44
CA ALA A 232 10.52 5.52 1.72
C ALA A 232 11.04 6.20 0.44
N ALA A 233 11.25 5.41 -0.62
CA ALA A 233 11.93 5.83 -1.84
C ALA A 233 11.35 7.12 -2.49
N PRO A 234 10.03 7.21 -2.78
CA PRO A 234 9.47 8.42 -3.38
C PRO A 234 9.59 9.65 -2.47
N LEU A 235 9.56 9.46 -1.16
CA LEU A 235 9.58 10.57 -0.20
C LEU A 235 10.98 11.15 -0.03
N VAL A 236 12.01 10.29 -0.02
CA VAL A 236 13.41 10.73 0.02
C VAL A 236 13.72 11.66 -1.17
N THR A 237 13.24 11.34 -2.38
CA THR A 237 13.50 12.17 -3.57
C THR A 237 12.83 13.55 -3.56
N ILE A 238 11.74 13.73 -2.81
CA ILE A 238 11.07 15.02 -2.70
C ILE A 238 11.88 15.98 -1.82
N GLY A 239 12.73 15.44 -0.96
CA GLY A 239 13.48 16.17 0.07
C GLY A 239 12.87 16.01 1.46
N ALA A 240 12.30 14.84 1.79
CA ALA A 240 11.85 14.60 3.15
C ALA A 240 13.01 14.79 4.13
N LEU A 241 12.77 15.54 5.20
CA LEU A 241 13.81 15.96 6.13
C LEU A 241 14.22 14.79 7.03
N THR A 242 15.51 14.48 7.06
CA THR A 242 16.08 13.41 7.90
C THR A 242 16.20 13.82 9.36
N PHE A 243 16.26 15.13 9.63
CA PHE A 243 16.30 15.69 10.97
C PHE A 243 15.32 16.86 11.09
N LEU A 244 14.18 16.59 11.72
CA LEU A 244 13.15 17.58 12.05
C LEU A 244 12.99 17.58 13.56
N THR A 245 12.97 18.75 14.21
CA THR A 245 12.85 18.88 15.68
C THR A 245 11.54 19.52 16.13
N PHE A 246 10.70 19.93 15.18
CA PHE A 246 9.42 20.56 15.44
C PHE A 246 8.27 19.75 14.87
N LEU A 247 7.16 19.69 15.62
CA LEU A 247 5.94 19.04 15.17
C LEU A 247 5.17 19.94 14.21
N PRO A 248 4.37 19.36 13.30
CA PRO A 248 3.44 20.15 12.50
C PRO A 248 2.48 20.93 13.44
N PRO A 249 2.07 22.14 13.04
CA PRO A 249 1.20 22.98 13.85
C PRO A 249 -0.13 22.26 14.10
N VAL A 250 -0.62 22.29 15.33
CA VAL A 250 -1.93 21.71 15.61
C VAL A 250 -3.02 22.70 15.19
N PRO A 251 -4.12 22.23 14.59
CA PRO A 251 -5.26 23.08 14.27
C PRO A 251 -5.73 23.85 15.50
N PHE A 252 -6.05 25.14 15.33
CA PHE A 252 -6.59 26.00 16.37
C PHE A 252 -5.65 26.29 17.57
N SER A 253 -4.34 26.01 17.48
CA SER A 253 -3.39 26.49 18.49
C SER A 253 -2.92 27.92 18.24
N PRO A 254 -2.50 28.64 19.29
CA PRO A 254 -1.86 29.94 19.15
C PRO A 254 -0.53 29.82 18.41
N LYS A 255 -0.29 30.74 17.46
CA LYS A 255 0.97 30.87 16.72
C LYS A 255 1.97 31.71 17.54
N GLN A 256 3.23 31.29 17.56
CA GLN A 256 4.31 32.14 18.08
C GLN A 256 4.44 33.37 17.16
N GLY A 257 3.98 34.53 17.63
CA GLY A 257 3.92 35.77 16.84
C GLY A 257 2.51 36.36 16.63
N GLY A 258 1.47 35.76 17.22
CA GLY A 258 0.09 36.25 17.14
C GLY A 258 -0.72 35.58 16.02
N GLY A 259 -2.01 35.35 16.29
CA GLY A 259 -2.91 34.58 15.42
C GLY A 259 -3.07 33.12 15.83
N VAL A 260 -3.98 32.43 15.17
CA VAL A 260 -4.35 31.03 15.42
C VAL A 260 -4.11 30.24 14.14
N TYR A 261 -3.50 29.06 14.25
CA TYR A 261 -3.34 28.18 13.09
C TYR A 261 -4.69 27.77 12.51
N GLY A 262 -4.83 27.86 11.20
CA GLY A 262 -6.00 27.40 10.47
C GLY A 262 -6.17 25.87 10.55
N PRO A 263 -7.34 25.34 10.17
CA PRO A 263 -7.63 23.90 10.21
C PRO A 263 -6.72 23.06 9.28
N PHE A 264 -6.10 23.68 8.28
CA PHE A 264 -5.32 23.02 7.24
C PHE A 264 -3.86 23.45 7.19
N ASP A 265 -3.38 24.30 8.12
CA ASP A 265 -2.01 24.80 8.10
C ASP A 265 -0.97 23.69 8.26
N TRP A 266 -1.34 22.60 8.93
CA TRP A 266 -0.51 21.41 9.09
C TRP A 266 -0.20 20.71 7.77
N LEU A 267 -1.04 20.85 6.73
CA LEU A 267 -0.80 20.23 5.41
C LEU A 267 0.46 20.78 4.74
N PHE A 268 0.77 22.05 5.00
CA PHE A 268 1.91 22.77 4.44
C PHE A 268 3.13 22.77 5.38
N ALA A 269 3.08 22.01 6.47
CA ALA A 269 4.22 21.84 7.35
C ALA A 269 5.22 20.85 6.73
N PRO A 270 6.52 21.00 7.03
CA PRO A 270 7.52 20.01 6.65
C PRO A 270 7.28 18.70 7.40
N PHE A 271 7.79 17.61 6.82
CA PHE A 271 7.47 16.27 7.28
C PHE A 271 8.70 15.37 7.35
N THR A 272 8.59 14.36 8.22
CA THR A 272 9.41 13.16 8.19
C THR A 272 8.52 11.96 8.52
N VAL A 273 8.91 10.78 8.08
CA VAL A 273 8.13 9.54 8.27
C VAL A 273 9.02 8.44 8.81
N MET A 274 8.40 7.43 9.40
CA MET A 274 9.08 6.32 10.06
C MET A 274 10.07 5.58 9.14
N PRO A 275 9.73 5.24 7.88
CA PRO A 275 10.70 4.60 6.98
C PRO A 275 11.95 5.44 6.73
N ILE A 276 11.81 6.77 6.65
CA ILE A 276 12.93 7.70 6.43
C ILE A 276 13.76 7.85 7.69
N GLN A 277 13.13 7.88 8.86
CA GLN A 277 13.82 7.89 10.15
C GLN A 277 14.68 6.63 10.35
N VAL A 278 14.13 5.47 10.02
CA VAL A 278 14.88 4.19 10.05
C VAL A 278 16.05 4.24 9.07
N PHE A 279 15.80 4.68 7.83
CA PHE A 279 16.85 4.80 6.81
C PHE A 279 18.00 5.74 7.23
N ASP A 280 17.68 6.92 7.79
CA ASP A 280 18.67 7.87 8.29
C ASP A 280 19.53 7.24 9.40
N TRP A 281 18.89 6.61 10.39
CA TRP A 281 19.60 6.05 11.53
C TRP A 281 20.48 4.85 11.20
N VAL A 282 20.04 3.97 10.29
CA VAL A 282 20.88 2.88 9.79
C VAL A 282 22.12 3.41 9.07
N GLY A 283 22.01 4.57 8.40
CA GLY A 283 23.13 5.21 7.70
C GLY A 283 24.16 5.88 8.62
N ARG A 284 23.86 6.07 9.91
CA ARG A 284 24.79 6.73 10.86
C ARG A 284 25.90 5.76 11.29
N PRO A 285 27.14 6.24 11.52
CA PRO A 285 28.24 5.37 11.97
C PRO A 285 28.13 4.97 13.45
N ASP A 286 27.40 5.72 14.27
CA ASP A 286 27.28 5.49 15.71
C ASP A 286 26.42 4.24 16.04
N PRO A 287 26.97 3.24 16.77
CA PRO A 287 26.26 2.05 17.26
C PRO A 287 24.92 2.33 17.97
N GLY A 288 24.83 3.45 18.69
CA GLY A 288 23.61 3.85 19.36
C GLY A 288 22.48 4.19 18.39
N PHE A 289 22.80 4.76 17.23
CA PHE A 289 21.83 5.08 16.20
C PHE A 289 21.54 3.90 15.26
N ASN A 290 22.58 3.31 14.66
CA ASN A 290 22.41 2.38 13.55
C ASN A 290 21.95 0.97 13.93
N VAL A 291 22.19 0.55 15.18
CA VAL A 291 21.74 -0.75 15.69
C VAL A 291 20.55 -0.55 16.63
N VAL A 292 20.75 0.21 17.72
CA VAL A 292 19.76 0.27 18.80
C VAL A 292 18.54 1.10 18.42
N ASN A 293 18.71 2.38 18.07
CA ASN A 293 17.60 3.27 17.74
C ASN A 293 16.92 2.87 16.41
N ALA A 294 17.71 2.51 15.39
CA ALA A 294 17.19 2.03 14.11
C ALA A 294 16.39 0.73 14.24
N GLY A 295 16.90 -0.25 14.99
CA GLY A 295 16.19 -1.49 15.29
C GLY A 295 14.86 -1.23 15.99
N ALA A 296 14.88 -0.36 17.02
CA ALA A 296 13.66 0.03 17.74
C ALA A 296 12.64 0.76 16.83
N ALA A 297 13.10 1.70 16.01
CA ALA A 297 12.25 2.42 15.07
C ALA A 297 11.65 1.48 14.00
N ALA A 298 12.42 0.52 13.50
CA ALA A 298 11.95 -0.45 12.51
C ALA A 298 10.87 -1.37 13.08
N VAL A 299 11.03 -1.85 14.32
CA VAL A 299 9.98 -2.61 15.02
C VAL A 299 8.72 -1.77 15.21
N ILE A 300 8.86 -0.49 15.53
CA ILE A 300 7.71 0.41 15.66
C ILE A 300 7.03 0.66 14.31
N LEU A 301 7.78 0.77 13.21
CA LEU A 301 7.21 0.83 11.86
C LEU A 301 6.41 -0.44 11.53
N VAL A 302 6.96 -1.63 11.85
CA VAL A 302 6.24 -2.90 11.69
C VAL A 302 4.97 -2.92 12.54
N PHE A 303 5.07 -2.51 13.81
CA PHE A 303 3.93 -2.42 14.71
C PHE A 303 2.86 -1.45 14.21
N MET A 304 3.26 -0.28 13.70
CA MET A 304 2.35 0.70 13.09
C MET A 304 1.64 0.12 11.87
N THR A 305 2.36 -0.58 10.99
CA THR A 305 1.80 -1.24 9.81
C THR A 305 0.79 -2.31 10.20
N LEU A 306 1.14 -3.18 11.16
CA LEU A 306 0.25 -4.23 11.67
C LEU A 306 -0.98 -3.63 12.37
N SER A 307 -0.80 -2.58 13.16
CA SER A 307 -1.89 -1.91 13.88
C SER A 307 -2.87 -1.24 12.92
N MET A 308 -2.36 -0.53 11.90
CA MET A 308 -3.18 0.06 10.85
C MET A 308 -3.97 -1.02 10.09
N ASN A 309 -3.33 -2.13 9.75
CA ASN A 309 -3.98 -3.22 9.03
C ASN A 309 -5.03 -3.93 9.88
N ALA A 310 -4.73 -4.18 11.16
CA ALA A 310 -5.69 -4.74 12.10
C ALA A 310 -6.90 -3.82 12.26
N LEU A 311 -6.68 -2.51 12.42
CA LEU A 311 -7.75 -1.51 12.49
C LEU A 311 -8.59 -1.51 11.20
N ALA A 312 -7.96 -1.53 10.04
CA ALA A 312 -8.65 -1.49 8.77
C ALA A 312 -9.46 -2.78 8.50
N ILE A 313 -8.94 -3.95 8.89
CA ILE A 313 -9.67 -5.22 8.87
C ILE A 313 -10.84 -5.19 9.86
N TYR A 314 -10.62 -4.67 11.08
CA TYR A 314 -11.69 -4.52 12.07
C TYR A 314 -12.82 -3.63 11.55
N LEU A 315 -12.49 -2.47 10.98
CA LEU A 315 -13.45 -1.57 10.33
C LEU A 315 -14.19 -2.30 9.19
N ARG A 316 -13.50 -3.05 8.34
CA ARG A 316 -14.13 -3.86 7.28
C ARG A 316 -15.15 -4.86 7.83
N VAL A 317 -14.80 -5.60 8.89
CA VAL A 317 -15.71 -6.56 9.53
C VAL A 317 -16.91 -5.85 10.15
N TYR A 318 -16.67 -4.72 10.82
CA TYR A 318 -17.72 -3.92 11.43
C TYR A 318 -18.73 -3.38 10.40
N PHE A 319 -18.25 -2.79 9.29
CA PHE A 319 -19.11 -2.28 8.23
C PHE A 319 -19.85 -3.41 7.50
N ARG A 320 -19.19 -4.55 7.24
CA ARG A 320 -19.83 -5.71 6.60
C ARG A 320 -21.02 -6.25 7.40
N LYS A 321 -20.94 -6.26 8.73
CA LYS A 321 -22.05 -6.73 9.60
C LYS A 321 -23.30 -5.86 9.54
N ARG A 322 -23.17 -4.60 9.10
CA ARG A 322 -24.32 -3.67 8.99
C ARG A 322 -25.00 -3.69 7.63
N ILE A 323 -24.42 -4.36 6.63
CA ILE A 323 -25.04 -4.55 5.31
C ILE A 323 -26.06 -5.67 5.45
N LYS A 324 -27.35 -5.31 5.46
CA LYS A 324 -28.45 -6.26 5.31
C LYS A 324 -28.59 -6.54 3.82
N TRP A 325 -28.44 -7.81 3.45
CA TRP A 325 -28.69 -8.33 2.11
C TRP A 325 -30.20 -8.47 1.88
#